data_AF-A0A3N7CNE2-F1
#
_entry.id   AF-A0A3N7CNE2-F1
#
_cell.length_a   1.000
_cell.length_b   1.000
_cell.length_c   1.000
_cell.angle_alpha   90.00
_cell.angle_beta   90.00
_cell.angle_gamma   90.00
#
_symmetry.space_group_name_H-M   'P 1'
#
loop_
_entity.id
_entity.type
_entity.pdbx_description
1 polymer ?
#
loop_
_entity_poly.entity_id
_entity_poly.type
_entity_poly.pdbx_seq_one_letter_code
_entity_poly.pdbx_strand_id
1 'polypeptide(L)'
;MTIENREQAFELNGSQPAPPKLLAFMVGDCDWVAAVDEAGARRVLEEMNGEEPGAYDDWDVELVSDEWLDKPWCDEDDRTKIVGTLREWLAAATEPAYLAGTE
;
A
#
# COMPACT_ATOMS: atom_id res chain seq x y z
N MET A 1 38.67 13.85 -12.74
CA MET A 1 37.56 13.28 -13.53
C MET A 1 36.29 13.90 -13.00
N THR A 2 35.69 14.80 -13.76
CA THR A 2 34.47 15.50 -13.35
C THR A 2 33.31 14.63 -13.78
N ILE A 3 32.54 14.09 -12.83
CA ILE A 3 31.29 13.41 -13.16
C ILE A 3 30.27 14.51 -13.41
N GLU A 4 29.90 14.68 -14.68
CA GLU A 4 28.84 15.58 -15.10
C GLU A 4 27.52 15.04 -14.56
N ASN A 5 26.90 15.83 -13.69
CA ASN A 5 25.54 15.64 -13.20
C ASN A 5 24.60 15.76 -14.41
N ARG A 6 24.23 14.63 -15.02
CA ARG A 6 23.18 14.58 -16.03
C ARG A 6 21.86 14.87 -15.33
N GLU A 7 21.50 16.14 -15.29
CA GLU A 7 20.12 16.56 -15.10
C GLU A 7 19.32 15.96 -16.27
N GLN A 8 18.68 14.82 -16.03
CA GLN A 8 17.62 14.33 -16.91
C GLN A 8 16.52 15.37 -16.85
N ALA A 9 16.46 16.23 -17.87
CA ALA A 9 15.36 17.13 -18.09
C ALA A 9 14.09 16.28 -18.26
N PHE A 10 13.23 16.26 -17.25
CA PHE A 10 11.89 15.69 -17.35
C PHE A 10 11.10 16.56 -18.32
N GLU A 11 10.89 16.07 -19.55
CA GLU A 11 10.02 16.73 -20.52
C GLU A 11 8.58 16.73 -19.97
N LEU A 12 8.08 17.88 -19.55
CA LEU A 12 6.71 18.12 -19.08
C LEU A 12 5.70 18.11 -20.25
N ASN A 13 5.76 17.12 -21.13
CA ASN A 13 4.91 17.03 -22.32
C ASN A 13 3.48 16.53 -22.01
N GLY A 14 2.97 16.72 -20.79
CA GLY A 14 1.60 16.38 -20.39
C GLY A 14 1.14 14.94 -20.66
N SER A 15 2.04 14.07 -21.11
CA SER A 15 1.77 12.70 -21.57
C SER A 15 2.33 11.67 -20.60
N GLN A 16 2.64 12.08 -19.37
CA GLN A 16 2.97 11.13 -18.32
C GLN A 16 1.78 10.17 -18.16
N PRO A 17 2.01 8.85 -18.22
CA PRO A 17 0.95 7.89 -17.97
C PRO A 17 0.36 8.17 -16.58
N ALA A 18 -0.95 8.05 -16.46
CA ALA A 18 -1.60 8.12 -15.16
C ALA A 18 -0.91 7.10 -14.21
N PRO A 19 -0.69 7.47 -12.94
CA PRO A 19 -0.11 6.53 -12.00
C PRO A 19 -0.97 5.26 -11.96
N PRO A 20 -0.33 4.08 -11.81
CA PRO A 20 -1.07 2.83 -11.73
C PRO A 20 -2.09 2.91 -10.58
N LYS A 21 -3.29 2.38 -10.82
CA LYS A 21 -4.36 2.39 -9.82
C LYS A 21 -3.98 1.47 -8.66
N LEU A 22 -4.06 1.99 -7.44
CA LEU A 22 -3.89 1.20 -6.23
C LEU A 22 -5.16 0.41 -5.92
N LEU A 23 -4.96 -0.80 -5.42
CA LEU A 23 -5.95 -1.71 -4.85
C LEU A 23 -5.57 -2.01 -3.41
N ALA A 24 -6.53 -2.41 -2.58
CA ALA A 24 -6.22 -2.91 -1.25
C ALA A 24 -6.09 -4.43 -1.28
N PHE A 25 -5.01 -4.94 -0.70
CA PHE A 25 -4.74 -6.35 -0.52
C PHE A 25 -4.65 -6.66 0.97
N MET A 26 -5.13 -7.84 1.35
CA MET A 26 -4.82 -8.46 2.64
C MET A 26 -3.60 -9.34 2.44
N VAL A 27 -2.59 -9.18 3.27
CA VAL A 27 -1.36 -9.99 3.26
C VAL A 27 -1.32 -10.79 4.55
N GLY A 28 -1.14 -12.10 4.44
CA GLY A 28 -1.42 -13.01 5.55
C GLY A 28 -2.90 -12.90 5.98
N ASP A 29 -3.15 -12.84 7.28
CA ASP A 29 -4.50 -12.81 7.84
C ASP A 29 -4.90 -11.45 8.46
N CYS A 30 -3.92 -10.56 8.66
CA CYS A 30 -4.03 -9.46 9.60
C CYS A 30 -3.57 -8.10 9.08
N ASP A 31 -2.99 -8.04 7.88
CA ASP A 31 -2.38 -6.81 7.37
C ASP A 31 -3.03 -6.38 6.06
N TRP A 32 -3.44 -5.11 5.98
CA TRP A 32 -4.07 -4.52 4.80
C TRP A 32 -3.19 -3.43 4.20
N VAL A 33 -2.94 -3.55 2.91
CA VAL A 33 -1.95 -2.76 2.17
C VAL A 33 -2.55 -2.23 0.87
N ALA A 34 -2.30 -0.96 0.55
CA ALA A 34 -2.51 -0.42 -0.78
C ALA A 34 -1.32 -0.78 -1.68
N ALA A 35 -1.56 -1.44 -2.81
CA ALA A 35 -0.53 -1.76 -3.79
C ALA A 35 -1.11 -1.86 -5.21
N VAL A 36 -0.23 -1.98 -6.21
CA VAL A 36 -0.63 -2.17 -7.62
C VAL A 36 -0.93 -3.63 -7.95
N ASP A 37 -0.34 -4.56 -7.21
CA ASP A 37 -0.45 -6.01 -7.34
C ASP A 37 -0.05 -6.70 -6.02
N GLU A 38 -0.23 -8.03 -5.96
CA GLU A 38 0.07 -8.85 -4.78
C GLU A 38 1.56 -8.81 -4.38
N ALA A 39 2.46 -8.80 -5.36
CA ALA A 39 3.90 -8.74 -5.10
C ALA A 39 4.29 -7.38 -4.48
N GLY A 40 3.68 -6.30 -4.95
CA GLY A 40 3.82 -4.97 -4.36
C GLY A 40 3.28 -4.91 -2.93
N ALA A 41 2.19 -5.62 -2.63
CA ALA A 41 1.63 -5.67 -1.28
C ALA A 41 2.60 -6.31 -0.27
N ARG A 42 3.22 -7.45 -0.63
CA ARG A 42 4.27 -8.08 0.18
C ARG A 42 5.45 -7.15 0.41
N ARG A 43 5.95 -6.51 -0.66
CA ARG A 43 7.08 -5.58 -0.58
C ARG A 43 6.85 -4.42 0.38
N VAL A 44 5.65 -3.84 0.40
CA VAL A 44 5.34 -2.76 1.34
C VAL A 44 5.50 -3.23 2.78
N LEU A 45 5.06 -4.44 3.12
CA LEU A 45 5.26 -5.00 4.47
C LEU A 45 6.72 -5.33 4.75
N GLU A 46 7.43 -5.92 3.80
CA GLU A 46 8.86 -6.21 3.94
C GLU A 46 9.63 -4.92 4.24
N GLU A 47 9.40 -3.86 3.47
CA GLU A 47 10.02 -2.55 3.67
C GLU A 47 9.63 -1.92 5.01
N MET A 48 8.35 -2.02 5.40
CA MET A 48 7.86 -1.48 6.68
C MET A 48 8.52 -2.17 7.88
N ASN A 49 8.67 -3.50 7.81
CA ASN A 49 9.25 -4.31 8.89
C ASN A 49 10.78 -4.35 8.85
N GLY A 50 11.41 -3.81 7.79
CA GLY A 50 12.86 -3.85 7.61
C GLY A 50 13.39 -5.23 7.22
N GLU A 51 12.55 -6.05 6.59
CA GLU A 51 12.90 -7.36 6.06
C GLU A 51 13.53 -7.26 4.66
N GLU A 52 14.21 -8.33 4.24
CA GLU A 52 14.75 -8.42 2.89
C GLU A 52 13.65 -8.75 1.86
N PRO A 53 13.80 -8.30 0.60
CA PRO A 53 12.82 -8.62 -0.45
C PRO A 53 12.64 -10.12 -0.64
N GLY A 54 11.39 -10.59 -0.61
CA GLY A 54 11.02 -12.00 -0.70
C GLY A 54 10.93 -12.73 0.65
N ALA A 55 11.13 -12.04 1.78
CA ALA A 55 10.91 -12.60 3.11
C ALA A 55 9.47 -13.10 3.31
N TYR A 56 8.49 -12.55 2.58
CA TYR A 56 7.08 -12.92 2.68
C TYR A 56 6.52 -13.56 1.38
N ASP A 57 7.39 -14.12 0.51
CA ASP A 57 6.97 -14.73 -0.76
C ASP A 57 5.98 -15.91 -0.58
N ASP A 58 6.03 -16.57 0.57
CA ASP A 58 5.14 -17.69 0.92
C ASP A 58 3.85 -17.27 1.61
N TRP A 59 3.67 -15.98 1.93
CA TRP A 59 2.46 -15.47 2.54
C TRP A 59 1.34 -15.34 1.51
N ASP A 60 0.13 -15.75 1.90
CA ASP A 60 -1.07 -15.57 1.10
C ASP A 60 -1.38 -14.08 0.95
N VAL A 61 -1.85 -13.70 -0.25
CA VAL A 61 -2.25 -12.33 -0.55
C VAL A 61 -3.58 -12.37 -1.29
N GLU A 62 -4.56 -11.67 -0.76
CA GLU A 62 -5.91 -11.64 -1.33
C GLU A 62 -6.37 -10.22 -1.59
N LEU A 63 -7.10 -10.03 -2.70
CA LEU A 63 -7.75 -8.75 -2.98
C LEU A 63 -8.89 -8.52 -1.98
N VAL A 64 -8.90 -7.35 -1.35
CA VAL A 64 -9.91 -7.01 -0.35
C VAL A 64 -11.27 -6.82 -1.03
N SER A 65 -12.28 -7.52 -0.52
CA SER A 65 -13.67 -7.38 -0.99
C SER A 65 -14.25 -5.99 -0.68
N ASP A 66 -15.25 -5.56 -1.46
CA ASP A 66 -15.95 -4.28 -1.21
C ASP A 66 -16.56 -4.19 0.21
N GLU A 67 -17.08 -5.29 0.74
CA GLU A 67 -17.62 -5.33 2.11
C GLU A 67 -16.55 -4.98 3.15
N TRP A 68 -15.35 -5.54 2.99
CA TRP A 68 -14.22 -5.23 3.87
C TRP A 68 -13.67 -3.83 3.64
N LEU A 69 -13.72 -3.32 2.41
CA LEU A 69 -13.32 -1.94 2.12
C LEU A 69 -14.18 -0.92 2.88
N ASP A 70 -15.47 -1.19 3.01
CA ASP A 70 -16.45 -0.30 3.66
C ASP A 70 -16.62 -0.56 5.16
N LYS A 71 -15.98 -1.61 5.69
CA LYS A 71 -16.05 -1.95 7.12
C LYS A 71 -15.40 -0.85 7.98
N PRO A 72 -16.12 -0.31 8.98
CA PRO A 72 -15.55 0.65 9.92
C PRO A 72 -14.44 0.03 10.77
N TRP A 73 -13.29 0.69 10.80
CA TRP A 73 -12.19 0.40 11.70
C TRP A 73 -12.33 1.21 12.98
N CYS A 74 -12.04 0.58 14.11
CA CYS A 74 -12.01 1.26 15.40
C CYS A 74 -10.57 1.49 15.87
N ASP A 75 -10.40 2.48 16.74
CA ASP A 75 -9.18 2.71 17.48
C ASP A 75 -8.87 1.48 18.35
N GLU A 76 -7.61 1.08 18.42
CA GLU A 76 -7.19 -0.10 19.18
C GLU A 76 -7.35 0.11 20.69
N ASP A 77 -7.03 1.32 21.17
CA ASP A 77 -7.14 1.70 22.58
C ASP A 77 -8.59 2.03 22.98
N ASP A 78 -9.44 2.42 22.03
CA ASP A 78 -10.87 2.70 22.23
C ASP A 78 -11.75 2.16 21.08
N ARG A 79 -12.24 0.93 21.25
CA ARG A 79 -13.08 0.25 20.25
C ARG A 79 -14.43 0.94 19.97
N THR A 80 -14.82 1.94 20.75
CA THR A 80 -16.04 2.74 20.48
C THR A 80 -15.80 3.88 19.49
N LYS A 81 -14.54 4.23 19.26
CA LYS A 81 -14.12 5.30 18.36
C LYS A 81 -13.78 4.72 16.99
N ILE A 82 -14.58 5.09 15.99
CA ILE A 82 -14.31 4.75 14.58
C ILE A 82 -13.25 5.70 14.01
N VAL A 83 -12.24 5.15 13.34
CA VAL A 83 -11.08 5.89 12.81
C VAL A 83 -11.04 5.97 11.29
N GLY A 84 -11.88 5.21 10.59
CA GLY A 84 -12.03 5.26 9.15
C GLY A 84 -12.39 3.91 8.54
N THR A 85 -12.17 3.81 7.23
CA THR A 85 -12.38 2.60 6.43
C THR A 85 -11.20 2.40 5.48
N LEU A 86 -10.95 1.16 5.04
CA LEU A 86 -9.92 0.89 4.04
C LEU A 86 -10.22 1.64 2.73
N ARG A 87 -11.50 1.84 2.37
CA ARG A 87 -11.88 2.62 1.18
C ARG A 87 -11.42 4.07 1.26
N GLU A 88 -11.59 4.72 2.41
CA GLU A 88 -11.16 6.10 2.62
C GLU A 88 -9.64 6.22 2.57
N TRP A 89 -8.93 5.31 3.23
CA TRP A 89 -7.46 5.33 3.24
C TRP A 89 -6.86 4.97 1.88
N LEU A 90 -7.44 3.99 1.15
CA LEU A 90 -7.05 3.66 -0.22
C LEU A 90 -7.27 4.84 -1.18
N ALA A 91 -8.37 5.59 -1.01
CA ALA A 91 -8.64 6.77 -1.84
C ALA A 91 -7.68 7.94 -1.55
N ALA A 92 -7.13 8.02 -0.33
CA ALA A 92 -6.15 9.02 0.06
C ALA A 92 -4.71 8.63 -0.36
N ALA A 93 -4.43 7.33 -0.53
CA ALA A 93 -3.12 6.83 -0.92
C ALA A 93 -2.75 7.25 -2.36
N THR A 94 -1.57 7.85 -2.51
CA THR A 94 -1.00 8.23 -3.81
C THR A 94 0.12 7.28 -4.27
N GLU A 95 0.59 6.42 -3.38
CA GLU A 95 1.63 5.41 -3.59
C GLU A 95 1.35 4.17 -2.74
N PRO A 96 1.97 3.00 -3.03
CA PRO A 96 1.80 1.81 -2.21
C PRO A 96 2.15 2.07 -0.75
N ALA A 97 1.28 1.66 0.17
CA ALA A 97 1.41 1.97 1.59
C ALA A 97 0.61 1.00 2.46
N TYR A 98 1.07 0.80 3.69
CA TYR A 98 0.30 0.11 4.71
C TYR A 98 -0.96 0.93 5.08
N LEU A 99 -2.11 0.25 5.21
CA LEU A 99 -3.39 0.90 5.51
C LEU A 99 -3.81 0.66 6.97
N ALA A 100 -3.86 -0.60 7.38
CA ALA A 100 -4.29 -1.01 8.71
C ALA A 100 -3.95 -2.47 8.98
N GLY A 101 -4.05 -2.88 10.24
CA GLY A 101 -3.87 -4.26 10.64
C GLY A 101 -4.46 -4.55 12.00
N THR A 102 -4.53 -5.83 12.33
CA THR A 102 -5.11 -6.34 13.59
C THR A 102 -4.15 -7.31 14.27
N GLU A 103 -4.00 -7.21 15.60
CA GLU A 103 -3.24 -8.17 16.42
C GLU A 103 -4.06 -9.39 16.87
#